data_AF-A0A498SK66-F1
#
_entry.id   AF-A0A498SK66-F1
#
_cell.length_a   1.000
_cell.length_b   1.000
_cell.length_c   1.000
_cell.angle_alpha   90.00
_cell.angle_beta   90.00
_cell.angle_gamma   90.00
#
_symmetry.space_group_name_H-M   'P 1'
#
loop_
_entity.id
_entity.type
_entity.pdbx_description
1 polymer ?
#
loop_
_entity_poly.entity_id
_entity_poly.type
_entity_poly.pdbx_seq_one_letter_code
_entity_poly.pdbx_strand_id
1 'polypeptide(L)'
;MAAKKNELKKDDKNKEQSDVDKIQTQIETSSLTEPEGRSAFRKLFMKLGEKVGTIKISELSQDYLDQVKEVDSYKEMLCKLAESIMHVMQQNPKLVPKAESKMEFECPLNEDPMELLGISLEGMRGDFSAHVQALQACINACTKLTVLRRSYHKRGRRAIHSIRTFINVDYVCRTCFNIILLNNQRQQLIKCREEMDFAKHEYANNPTEQKKESCNKAIAKFNEQSEEVFKALGTIQSKKEKHRLELIKILDEMRKYHRSAAEECLLVCKSKW
;
A
#
# COMPACT_ATOMS: atom_id res chain seq x y z
N MET A 1 11.91 89.47 -5.80
CA MET A 1 13.36 89.65 -5.98
C MET A 1 13.84 88.61 -6.99
N ALA A 2 14.52 89.08 -8.03
CA ALA A 2 15.42 88.44 -9.01
C ALA A 2 15.17 86.98 -9.48
N ALA A 3 15.32 86.59 -10.74
CA ALA A 3 15.47 87.24 -12.05
C ALA A 3 15.66 86.09 -13.07
N LYS A 4 15.00 86.19 -14.26
CA LYS A 4 15.55 85.98 -15.63
C LYS A 4 16.19 84.60 -15.98
N LYS A 5 16.15 84.05 -17.20
CA LYS A 5 15.63 84.40 -18.54
C LYS A 5 15.92 83.19 -19.46
N ASN A 6 15.08 83.01 -20.50
CA ASN A 6 15.37 82.80 -21.94
C ASN A 6 16.53 81.91 -22.41
N GLU A 7 16.58 81.32 -23.61
CA GLU A 7 15.73 80.98 -24.77
C GLU A 7 16.74 80.40 -25.81
N LEU A 8 16.22 79.67 -26.81
CA LEU A 8 16.64 79.67 -28.24
C LEU A 8 17.81 78.79 -28.77
N LYS A 9 17.43 77.98 -29.79
CA LYS A 9 18.06 77.61 -31.10
C LYS A 9 18.05 76.08 -31.31
N LYS A 10 17.29 75.44 -32.21
CA LYS A 10 17.05 75.55 -33.68
C LYS A 10 18.28 75.28 -34.55
N ASP A 11 18.22 74.19 -35.32
CA ASP A 11 18.61 73.99 -36.74
C ASP A 11 18.98 72.50 -36.98
N ASP A 12 18.16 71.72 -37.70
CA ASP A 12 18.06 71.56 -39.17
C ASP A 12 19.16 70.66 -39.78
N LYS A 13 18.75 69.50 -40.35
CA LYS A 13 19.13 69.03 -41.69
C LYS A 13 18.49 67.68 -42.05
N ASN A 14 17.47 67.77 -42.90
CA ASN A 14 17.04 66.73 -43.85
C ASN A 14 17.81 66.89 -45.17
N LYS A 15 18.26 65.78 -45.77
CA LYS A 15 18.21 65.46 -47.23
C LYS A 15 18.96 64.13 -47.45
N GLU A 16 18.22 63.07 -47.78
CA GLU A 16 18.00 62.53 -49.14
C GLU A 16 19.25 61.83 -49.71
N GLN A 17 19.18 60.54 -50.07
CA GLN A 17 18.73 60.11 -51.41
C GLN A 17 18.86 58.58 -51.63
N SER A 18 17.79 57.98 -52.18
CA SER A 18 17.74 56.84 -53.16
C SER A 18 18.33 55.47 -52.76
N ASP A 19 17.85 54.30 -53.19
CA ASP A 19 16.76 53.87 -54.08
C ASP A 19 16.64 52.33 -53.97
N VAL A 20 15.49 51.80 -54.38
CA VAL A 20 15.31 50.52 -55.11
C VAL A 20 15.41 49.15 -54.38
N ASP A 21 14.22 48.53 -54.33
CA ASP A 21 13.88 47.11 -54.54
C ASP A 21 14.16 45.99 -53.52
N LYS A 22 13.02 45.37 -53.15
CA LYS A 22 12.69 43.93 -53.24
C LYS A 22 12.99 42.98 -52.07
N ILE A 23 11.86 42.41 -51.61
CA ILE A 23 11.62 41.01 -51.22
C ILE A 23 12.19 40.60 -49.84
N GLN A 24 11.30 40.38 -48.85
CA GLN A 24 10.81 39.03 -48.49
C GLN A 24 9.97 39.11 -47.20
N THR A 25 8.65 38.99 -47.33
CA THR A 25 7.74 38.80 -46.19
C THR A 25 7.77 37.31 -45.83
N GLN A 26 8.55 36.94 -44.81
CA GLN A 26 8.48 35.61 -44.20
C GLN A 26 7.24 35.54 -43.30
N ILE A 27 6.30 34.70 -43.71
CA ILE A 27 5.26 34.14 -42.85
C ILE A 27 5.93 33.09 -41.97
N GLU A 28 6.31 33.46 -40.75
CA GLU A 28 6.60 32.50 -39.68
C GLU A 28 5.28 32.17 -38.97
N THR A 29 4.69 31.04 -39.35
CA THR A 29 3.74 30.29 -38.50
C THR A 29 4.49 29.82 -37.26
N SER A 30 4.49 30.66 -36.23
CA SER A 30 4.93 30.32 -34.89
C SER A 30 4.01 29.25 -34.31
N SER A 31 4.60 28.08 -34.04
CA SER A 31 4.04 27.04 -33.19
C SER A 31 3.80 27.62 -31.79
N LEU A 32 2.55 27.97 -31.48
CA LEU A 32 2.10 28.35 -30.15
C LEU A 32 2.10 27.12 -29.24
N THR A 33 3.23 26.87 -28.59
CA THR A 33 3.26 26.14 -27.33
C THR A 33 2.44 26.91 -26.30
N GLU A 34 1.28 26.38 -25.90
CA GLU A 34 0.48 26.96 -24.81
C GLU A 34 1.32 26.99 -23.52
N PRO A 35 1.32 28.10 -22.76
CA PRO A 35 2.03 28.17 -21.49
C PRO A 35 1.38 27.22 -20.48
N GLU A 36 2.19 26.35 -19.86
CA GLU A 36 1.80 25.26 -18.95
C GLU A 36 0.78 25.68 -17.86
N GLY A 37 0.80 26.95 -17.46
CA GLY A 37 -0.16 27.51 -16.49
C GLY A 37 -1.62 27.51 -16.95
N ARG A 38 -1.92 27.73 -18.24
CA ARG A 38 -3.31 27.79 -18.73
C ARG A 38 -4.01 26.42 -18.68
N SER A 39 -3.26 25.34 -18.90
CA SER A 39 -3.78 23.97 -18.81
C SER A 39 -4.17 23.60 -17.36
N ALA A 40 -3.35 24.00 -16.38
CA ALA A 40 -3.62 23.74 -14.96
C ALA A 40 -4.89 24.46 -14.46
N PHE A 41 -5.10 25.71 -14.87
CA PHE A 41 -6.33 26.45 -14.54
C PHE A 41 -7.57 25.84 -15.20
N ARG A 42 -7.52 25.39 -16.47
CA ARG A 42 -8.65 24.67 -17.10
C ARG A 42 -9.02 23.39 -16.36
N LYS A 43 -8.02 22.62 -15.89
CA LYS A 43 -8.26 21.40 -15.09
C LYS A 43 -8.96 21.70 -13.76
N LEU A 44 -8.62 22.81 -13.09
CA LEU A 44 -9.29 23.25 -11.86
C LEU A 44 -10.74 23.66 -12.12
N PHE A 45 -11.00 24.41 -13.20
CA PHE A 45 -12.36 24.78 -13.60
C PHE A 45 -13.21 23.56 -13.98
N MET A 46 -12.62 22.54 -14.63
CA MET A 46 -13.33 21.29 -14.88
C MET A 46 -13.64 20.53 -13.58
N LYS A 47 -12.70 20.42 -12.63
CA LYS A 47 -13.00 19.81 -11.31
C LYS A 47 -14.09 20.55 -10.55
N LEU A 48 -14.21 21.86 -10.75
CA LEU A 48 -15.32 22.64 -10.21
C LEU A 48 -16.63 22.34 -10.95
N GLY A 49 -16.62 22.30 -12.29
CA GLY A 49 -17.77 21.95 -13.12
C GLY A 49 -18.25 20.51 -12.95
N GLU A 50 -17.36 19.57 -12.65
CA GLU A 50 -17.67 18.18 -12.25
C GLU A 50 -18.44 18.15 -10.93
N LYS A 51 -18.01 18.92 -9.92
CA LYS A 51 -18.72 19.04 -8.63
C LYS A 51 -20.09 19.72 -8.74
N VAL A 52 -20.26 20.59 -9.74
CA VAL A 52 -21.50 21.33 -10.01
C VAL A 52 -22.40 20.60 -11.04
N GLY A 53 -21.96 19.44 -11.57
CA GLY A 53 -22.74 18.61 -12.50
C GLY A 53 -22.78 19.11 -13.95
N THR A 54 -21.95 20.10 -14.30
CA THR A 54 -21.88 20.68 -15.65
C THR A 54 -21.05 19.84 -16.62
N ILE A 55 -20.21 18.93 -16.10
CA ILE A 55 -19.35 18.04 -16.90
C ILE A 55 -19.77 16.59 -16.65
N LYS A 56 -20.00 15.83 -17.73
CA LYS A 56 -20.29 14.39 -17.67
C LYS A 56 -19.02 13.62 -17.34
N ILE A 57 -19.00 12.97 -16.17
CA ILE A 57 -17.94 12.06 -15.73
C ILE A 57 -18.23 10.69 -16.34
N SER A 58 -17.21 10.03 -16.90
CA SER A 58 -17.37 8.63 -17.32
C SER A 58 -17.52 7.75 -16.07
N GLU A 59 -18.64 7.04 -15.94
CA GLU A 59 -18.83 6.09 -14.85
C GLU A 59 -17.92 4.87 -15.03
N LEU A 60 -17.33 4.40 -13.94
CA LEU A 60 -16.64 3.11 -13.93
C LEU A 60 -17.70 2.01 -13.97
N SER A 61 -17.41 0.87 -14.59
CA SER A 61 -18.37 -0.24 -14.66
C SER A 61 -18.73 -0.72 -13.25
N GLN A 62 -20.00 -1.12 -13.08
CA GLN A 62 -20.47 -1.65 -11.81
C GLN A 62 -19.67 -2.89 -11.39
N ASP A 63 -19.36 -3.77 -12.34
CA ASP A 63 -18.52 -4.96 -12.14
C ASP A 63 -17.14 -4.63 -11.54
N TYR A 64 -16.53 -3.51 -11.96
CA TYR A 64 -15.26 -3.06 -11.40
C TYR A 64 -15.44 -2.60 -9.95
N LEU A 65 -16.47 -1.79 -9.68
CA LEU A 65 -16.74 -1.25 -8.35
C LEU A 65 -17.03 -2.38 -7.35
N ASP A 66 -17.77 -3.39 -7.77
CA ASP A 66 -18.12 -4.55 -6.96
C ASP A 66 -16.88 -5.40 -6.66
N GLN A 67 -16.04 -5.72 -7.66
CA GLN A 67 -14.80 -6.46 -7.44
C GLN A 67 -13.84 -5.71 -6.50
N VAL A 68 -13.73 -4.39 -6.66
CA VAL A 68 -12.93 -3.54 -5.77
C VAL A 68 -13.44 -3.62 -4.33
N LYS A 69 -14.75 -3.48 -4.13
CA LYS A 69 -15.38 -3.55 -2.81
C LYS A 69 -15.18 -4.91 -2.16
N GLU A 70 -15.26 -5.99 -2.93
CA GLU A 70 -14.98 -7.34 -2.45
C GLU A 70 -13.53 -7.51 -1.99
N VAL A 71 -12.57 -7.01 -2.76
CA VAL A 71 -11.15 -7.08 -2.39
C VAL A 71 -10.87 -6.23 -1.16
N ASP A 72 -11.51 -5.06 -1.05
CA ASP A 72 -11.36 -4.19 0.10
C ASP A 72 -11.89 -4.85 1.39
N SER A 73 -13.09 -5.43 1.30
CA SER A 73 -13.70 -6.21 2.39
C SER A 73 -12.87 -7.44 2.75
N TYR A 74 -12.30 -8.11 1.75
CA TYR A 74 -11.47 -9.29 1.95
C TYR A 74 -10.19 -8.97 2.74
N LYS A 75 -9.52 -7.86 2.43
CA LYS A 75 -8.36 -7.45 3.23
C LYS A 75 -8.75 -7.11 4.66
N GLU A 76 -9.85 -6.39 4.87
CA GLU A 76 -10.28 -6.05 6.23
C GLU A 76 -10.48 -7.32 7.07
N MET A 77 -11.12 -8.34 6.49
CA MET A 77 -11.27 -9.66 7.10
C MET A 77 -9.90 -10.30 7.37
N LEU A 78 -8.98 -10.29 6.41
CA LEU A 78 -7.64 -10.86 6.59
C LEU A 78 -6.83 -10.17 7.69
N CYS A 79 -6.96 -8.85 7.86
CA CYS A 79 -6.32 -8.13 8.97
C CYS A 79 -6.80 -8.67 10.32
N LYS A 80 -8.13 -8.76 10.51
CA LYS A 80 -8.74 -9.29 11.74
C LYS A 80 -8.35 -10.76 11.98
N LEU A 81 -8.32 -11.55 10.92
CA LEU A 81 -7.95 -12.97 10.97
C LEU A 81 -6.48 -13.15 11.37
N ALA A 82 -5.57 -12.41 10.74
CA ALA A 82 -4.14 -12.48 11.04
C ALA A 82 -3.84 -12.08 12.49
N GLU A 83 -4.46 -11.01 12.99
CA GLU A 83 -4.34 -10.59 14.40
C GLU A 83 -4.89 -11.66 15.36
N SER A 84 -6.06 -12.22 15.05
CA SER A 84 -6.67 -13.28 15.86
C SER A 84 -5.78 -14.52 15.94
N ILE A 85 -5.21 -14.95 14.81
CA ILE A 85 -4.26 -16.07 14.77
C ILE A 85 -3.03 -15.76 15.63
N MET A 86 -2.43 -14.58 15.48
CA MET A 86 -1.26 -14.20 16.27
C MET A 86 -1.57 -14.16 17.78
N HIS A 87 -2.74 -13.69 18.19
CA HIS A 87 -3.18 -13.70 19.60
C HIS A 87 -3.37 -15.11 20.17
N VAL A 88 -3.91 -16.03 19.37
CA VAL A 88 -4.04 -17.43 19.79
C VAL A 88 -2.67 -18.07 19.97
N MET A 89 -1.72 -17.75 19.10
CA MET A 89 -0.36 -18.28 19.16
C MET A 89 0.48 -17.65 20.27
N GLN A 90 0.36 -16.32 20.46
CA GLN A 90 1.07 -15.53 21.44
C GLN A 90 0.10 -14.90 22.42
N GLN A 91 -0.07 -15.58 23.54
CA GLN A 91 -1.02 -15.20 24.60
C GLN A 91 -0.65 -13.87 25.29
N ASN A 92 0.59 -13.40 25.18
CA ASN A 92 0.96 -12.08 25.67
C ASN A 92 0.61 -11.00 24.62
N PRO A 93 -0.46 -10.20 24.82
CA PRO A 93 -0.92 -9.24 23.83
C PRO A 93 0.11 -8.14 23.54
N LYS A 94 1.04 -7.85 24.47
CA LYS A 94 2.09 -6.85 24.26
C LYS A 94 3.10 -7.24 23.18
N LEU A 95 3.19 -8.53 22.88
CA LEU A 95 4.10 -9.09 21.87
C LEU A 95 3.42 -9.28 20.51
N VAL A 96 2.11 -9.08 20.41
CA VAL A 96 1.35 -9.26 19.16
C VAL A 96 1.32 -7.95 18.39
N PRO A 97 1.96 -7.86 17.22
CA PRO A 97 1.91 -6.66 16.38
C PRO A 97 0.57 -6.58 15.63
N LYS A 98 0.25 -5.37 15.13
CA LYS A 98 -0.84 -5.20 14.16
C LYS A 98 -0.57 -6.00 12.88
N ALA A 99 -1.63 -6.40 12.18
CA ALA A 99 -1.53 -7.12 10.91
C ALA A 99 -0.69 -6.39 9.85
N GLU A 100 -0.75 -5.06 9.88
CA GLU A 100 -0.09 -4.15 8.92
C GLU A 100 1.34 -3.74 9.34
N SER A 101 1.96 -4.45 10.28
CA SER A 101 3.24 -4.07 10.88
C SER A 101 4.34 -5.11 10.62
N LYS A 102 5.33 -5.20 11.53
CA LYS A 102 6.36 -6.25 11.55
C LYS A 102 5.75 -7.63 11.77
N MET A 103 6.41 -8.68 11.27
CA MET A 103 5.89 -10.05 11.28
C MET A 103 6.24 -10.84 12.54
N GLU A 104 7.19 -10.35 13.33
CA GLU A 104 7.73 -11.01 14.51
C GLU A 104 6.79 -10.83 15.72
N PHE A 105 6.45 -11.95 16.34
CA PHE A 105 5.65 -12.01 17.58
C PHE A 105 6.20 -13.06 18.56
N GLU A 106 7.39 -13.59 18.29
CA GLU A 106 8.09 -14.53 19.16
C GLU A 106 8.40 -13.90 20.52
N CYS A 107 8.34 -14.71 21.58
CA CYS A 107 8.76 -14.29 22.91
C CYS A 107 10.28 -14.05 22.94
N PRO A 108 10.76 -12.92 23.51
CA PRO A 108 12.19 -12.66 23.67
C PRO A 108 12.92 -13.76 24.45
N LEU A 109 14.24 -13.75 24.39
CA LEU A 109 15.07 -14.63 25.23
C LEU A 109 14.89 -14.24 26.70
N ASN A 110 14.82 -15.22 27.60
CA ASN A 110 14.66 -15.02 29.05
C ASN A 110 13.34 -14.37 29.50
N GLU A 111 12.37 -14.20 28.61
CA GLU A 111 11.05 -13.64 28.93
C GLU A 111 9.91 -14.68 28.81
N ASP A 112 10.24 -15.92 28.39
CA ASP A 112 9.22 -16.96 28.27
C ASP A 112 8.75 -17.41 29.66
N PRO A 113 7.43 -17.48 29.93
CA PRO A 113 6.93 -17.89 31.24
C PRO A 113 7.44 -19.25 31.71
N MET A 114 7.65 -20.21 30.79
CA MET A 114 8.17 -21.54 31.16
C MET A 114 9.67 -21.49 31.46
N GLU A 115 10.42 -20.62 30.78
CA GLU A 115 11.84 -20.38 31.07
C GLU A 115 12.01 -19.76 32.47
N LEU A 116 11.23 -18.73 32.77
CA LEU A 116 11.21 -18.08 34.08
C LEU A 116 10.77 -19.04 35.20
N LEU A 117 9.76 -19.88 34.93
CA LEU A 117 9.32 -20.90 35.88
C LEU A 117 10.43 -21.92 36.16
N GLY A 118 11.13 -22.40 35.14
CA GLY A 118 12.24 -23.34 35.29
C GLY A 118 13.37 -22.78 36.17
N ILE A 119 13.74 -21.51 35.97
CA ILE A 119 14.75 -20.81 36.79
C ILE A 119 14.29 -20.72 38.26
N SER A 120 13.03 -20.33 38.49
CA SER A 120 12.46 -20.24 39.84
C SER A 120 12.44 -21.59 40.56
N LEU A 121 12.04 -22.66 39.85
CA LEU A 121 12.03 -24.02 40.39
C LEU A 121 13.44 -24.51 40.77
N GLU A 122 14.45 -24.18 39.97
CA GLU A 122 15.84 -24.50 40.28
C GLU A 122 16.31 -23.78 41.56
N GLY A 123 15.92 -22.52 41.74
CA GLY A 123 16.24 -21.74 42.95
C GLY A 123 15.63 -22.30 44.23
N MET A 124 14.49 -22.99 44.13
CA MET A 124 13.79 -23.62 45.27
C MET A 124 14.24 -25.07 45.53
N ARG A 125 15.30 -25.56 44.86
CA ARG A 125 15.70 -26.98 44.97
C ARG A 125 15.94 -27.45 46.40
N GLY A 126 16.47 -26.58 47.27
CA GLY A 126 16.68 -26.89 48.69
C GLY A 126 15.39 -27.21 49.45
N ASP A 127 14.30 -26.52 49.10
CA ASP A 127 13.00 -26.65 49.76
C ASP A 127 12.31 -27.99 49.43
N PHE A 128 12.71 -28.63 48.33
CA PHE A 128 12.16 -29.91 47.84
C PHE A 128 13.13 -31.08 48.01
N SER A 129 13.99 -31.06 49.02
CA SER A 129 15.01 -32.10 49.25
C SER A 129 14.47 -33.54 49.29
N ALA A 130 13.23 -33.75 49.76
CA ALA A 130 12.55 -35.06 49.75
C ALA A 130 11.98 -35.46 48.37
N HIS A 131 11.78 -34.50 47.46
CA HIS A 131 11.09 -34.66 46.18
C HIS A 131 11.90 -34.16 44.98
N VAL A 132 13.24 -34.19 45.10
CA VAL A 132 14.18 -33.65 44.08
C VAL A 132 13.93 -34.25 42.70
N GLN A 133 13.58 -35.53 42.61
CA GLN A 133 13.29 -36.18 41.33
C GLN A 133 12.04 -35.61 40.65
N ALA A 134 10.97 -35.36 41.42
CA ALA A 134 9.74 -34.76 40.90
C ALA A 134 9.97 -33.30 40.48
N LEU A 135 10.72 -32.54 41.29
CA LEU A 135 11.13 -31.17 40.94
C LEU A 135 11.97 -31.15 39.66
N GLN A 136 12.92 -32.08 39.51
CA GLN A 136 13.72 -32.19 38.29
C GLN A 136 12.86 -32.48 37.05
N ALA A 137 11.84 -33.31 37.19
CA ALA A 137 10.88 -33.56 36.10
C ALA A 137 10.15 -32.27 35.68
N CYS A 138 9.74 -31.43 36.63
CA CYS A 138 9.15 -30.12 36.34
C CYS A 138 10.10 -29.18 35.60
N ILE A 139 11.36 -29.08 36.05
CA ILE A 139 12.38 -28.22 35.44
C ILE A 139 12.67 -28.68 34.00
N ASN A 140 12.78 -29.99 33.80
CA ASN A 140 12.97 -30.57 32.47
C ASN A 140 11.77 -30.27 31.57
N ALA A 141 10.54 -30.45 32.06
CA ALA A 141 9.33 -30.13 31.31
C ALA A 141 9.24 -28.65 30.94
N CYS A 142 9.58 -27.74 31.87
CA CYS A 142 9.66 -26.30 31.59
C CYS A 142 10.61 -26.01 30.42
N THR A 143 11.79 -26.62 30.43
CA THR A 143 12.78 -26.48 29.35
C THR A 143 12.24 -26.98 28.01
N LYS A 144 11.59 -28.15 27.99
CA LYS A 144 10.98 -28.74 26.78
C LYS A 144 9.83 -27.88 26.26
N LEU A 145 8.94 -27.41 27.13
CA LEU A 145 7.81 -26.55 26.78
C LEU A 145 8.28 -25.20 26.20
N THR A 146 9.34 -24.60 26.74
CA THR A 146 9.96 -23.40 26.16
C THR A 146 10.44 -23.64 24.72
N VAL A 147 11.15 -24.74 24.47
CA VAL A 147 11.61 -25.09 23.12
C VAL A 147 10.44 -25.32 22.17
N LEU A 148 9.42 -26.07 22.61
CA LEU A 148 8.21 -26.33 21.83
C LEU A 148 7.49 -25.02 21.47
N ARG A 149 7.29 -24.12 22.44
CA ARG A 149 6.61 -22.83 22.24
C ARG A 149 7.37 -21.91 21.30
N ARG A 150 8.69 -21.78 21.47
CA ARG A 150 9.55 -21.00 20.54
C ARG A 150 9.46 -21.53 19.12
N SER A 151 9.47 -22.86 18.96
CA SER A 151 9.34 -23.51 17.65
C SER A 151 7.96 -23.31 17.04
N TYR A 152 6.91 -23.40 17.86
CA TYR A 152 5.52 -23.16 17.46
C TYR A 152 5.30 -21.73 16.95
N HIS A 153 5.79 -20.70 17.66
CA HIS A 153 5.70 -19.32 17.18
C HIS A 153 6.41 -19.14 15.82
N LYS A 154 7.63 -19.68 15.66
CA LYS A 154 8.37 -19.61 14.39
C LYS A 154 7.63 -20.30 13.23
N ARG A 155 7.07 -21.49 13.47
CA ARG A 155 6.32 -22.24 12.45
C ARG A 155 5.00 -21.56 12.11
N GLY A 156 4.30 -21.04 13.09
CA GLY A 156 3.09 -20.25 12.86
C GLY A 156 3.32 -18.98 12.06
N ARG A 157 4.38 -18.22 12.39
CA ARG A 157 4.79 -17.05 11.59
C ARG A 157 5.03 -17.41 10.13
N ARG A 158 5.70 -18.54 9.87
CA ARG A 158 5.88 -19.06 8.51
C ARG A 158 4.57 -19.52 7.87
N ALA A 159 3.62 -20.00 8.65
CA ALA A 159 2.34 -20.50 8.17
C ALA A 159 1.37 -19.38 7.80
N ILE A 160 1.44 -18.19 8.42
CA ILE A 160 0.64 -17.00 8.06
C ILE A 160 1.34 -16.11 7.01
N HIS A 161 2.44 -16.55 6.42
CA HIS A 161 3.32 -15.68 5.63
C HIS A 161 2.61 -15.09 4.41
N SER A 162 1.86 -15.87 3.63
CA SER A 162 1.20 -15.34 2.43
C SER A 162 0.05 -14.41 2.77
N ILE A 163 -0.75 -14.71 3.81
CA ILE A 163 -1.77 -13.78 4.33
C ILE A 163 -1.13 -12.45 4.72
N ARG A 164 -0.02 -12.48 5.46
CA ARG A 164 0.71 -11.28 5.89
C ARG A 164 1.35 -10.54 4.72
N THR A 165 1.92 -11.25 3.75
CA THR A 165 2.46 -10.67 2.51
C THR A 165 1.35 -10.03 1.68
N PHE A 166 0.17 -10.65 1.61
CA PHE A 166 -0.97 -10.06 0.92
C PHE A 166 -1.36 -8.72 1.54
N ILE A 167 -1.48 -8.67 2.87
CA ILE A 167 -1.84 -7.44 3.59
C ILE A 167 -0.79 -6.34 3.38
N ASN A 168 0.50 -6.67 3.54
CA ASN A 168 1.59 -5.70 3.63
C ASN A 168 2.28 -5.36 2.29
N VAL A 169 2.11 -6.21 1.27
CA VAL A 169 2.81 -6.09 -0.02
C VAL A 169 1.81 -6.04 -1.15
N ASP A 170 0.87 -7.00 -1.22
CA ASP A 170 -0.02 -7.10 -2.38
C ASP A 170 -1.19 -6.11 -2.36
N TYR A 171 -1.67 -5.75 -1.16
CA TYR A 171 -2.88 -4.95 -0.97
C TYR A 171 -2.58 -3.51 -0.48
N VAL A 172 -1.74 -3.30 0.54
CA VAL A 172 -1.40 -1.98 1.11
C VAL A 172 0.10 -1.79 1.25
N CYS A 173 0.67 -0.86 0.47
CA CYS A 173 1.98 -0.25 0.69
C CYS A 173 1.78 1.03 1.52
N ARG A 174 2.15 1.04 2.82
CA ARG A 174 2.02 2.24 3.66
C ARG A 174 3.35 2.84 4.18
N THR A 175 4.50 2.30 3.83
CA THR A 175 5.78 2.96 4.13
C THR A 175 6.83 2.52 3.13
N CYS A 176 7.57 3.50 2.61
CA CYS A 176 8.71 3.39 1.68
C CYS A 176 8.35 3.40 0.19
N PHE A 177 8.63 4.55 -0.45
CA PHE A 177 9.15 4.71 -1.80
C PHE A 177 8.83 3.56 -2.81
N ASN A 178 7.78 3.74 -3.64
CA ASN A 178 7.53 3.04 -4.91
C ASN A 178 7.13 1.53 -4.92
N ILE A 179 6.09 1.06 -4.20
CA ILE A 179 5.50 -0.29 -4.47
C ILE A 179 3.97 -0.25 -4.59
N ILE A 180 3.48 -0.73 -5.75
CA ILE A 180 2.45 -0.13 -6.61
C ILE A 180 1.80 -1.28 -7.41
N LEU A 181 0.78 -1.98 -6.90
CA LEU A 181 -0.05 -2.81 -7.80
C LEU A 181 -1.52 -2.43 -7.71
N LEU A 182 -2.34 -3.03 -6.85
CA LEU A 182 -3.79 -2.79 -6.93
C LEU A 182 -4.21 -1.35 -6.63
N ASN A 183 -3.71 -0.73 -5.54
CA ASN A 183 -4.11 0.64 -5.22
C ASN A 183 -3.51 1.68 -6.19
N ASN A 184 -2.30 1.44 -6.69
CA ASN A 184 -1.69 2.35 -7.65
C ASN A 184 -2.33 2.22 -9.03
N GLN A 185 -2.55 1.00 -9.54
CA GLN A 185 -3.29 0.79 -10.79
C GLN A 185 -4.71 1.38 -10.68
N ARG A 186 -5.37 1.28 -9.52
CA ARG A 186 -6.65 1.99 -9.26
C ARG A 186 -6.51 3.52 -9.31
N GLN A 187 -5.48 4.09 -8.67
CA GLN A 187 -5.25 5.55 -8.72
C GLN A 187 -4.85 6.03 -10.12
N GLN A 188 -4.05 5.26 -10.84
CA GLN A 188 -3.70 5.52 -12.23
C GLN A 188 -4.92 5.41 -13.13
N LEU A 189 -5.81 4.44 -12.90
CA LEU A 189 -7.07 4.33 -13.63
C LEU A 189 -7.96 5.55 -13.40
N ILE A 190 -8.08 6.04 -12.16
CA ILE A 190 -8.82 7.28 -11.86
C ILE A 190 -8.18 8.47 -12.57
N LYS A 191 -6.85 8.59 -12.58
CA LYS A 191 -6.16 9.66 -13.32
C LYS A 191 -6.37 9.56 -14.83
N CYS A 192 -6.27 8.37 -15.42
CA CYS A 192 -6.51 8.16 -16.83
C CYS A 192 -7.96 8.46 -17.20
N ARG A 193 -8.91 8.18 -16.30
CA ARG A 193 -10.32 8.56 -16.46
C ARG A 193 -10.50 10.08 -16.46
N GLU A 194 -9.91 10.78 -15.49
CA GLU A 194 -9.93 12.26 -15.44
C GLU A 194 -9.30 12.87 -16.71
N GLU A 195 -8.17 12.31 -17.19
CA GLU A 195 -7.52 12.73 -18.43
C GLU A 195 -8.39 12.47 -19.67
N MET A 196 -9.06 11.32 -19.74
CA MET A 196 -9.98 10.97 -20.82
C MET A 196 -11.21 11.89 -20.83
N ASP A 197 -11.84 12.12 -19.69
CA ASP A 197 -13.02 12.99 -19.58
C ASP A 197 -12.67 14.43 -19.96
N PHE A 198 -11.49 14.91 -19.56
CA PHE A 198 -10.95 16.20 -19.98
C PHE A 198 -10.78 16.26 -21.51
N ALA A 199 -10.13 15.26 -22.12
CA ALA A 199 -9.90 15.24 -23.56
C ALA A 199 -11.20 15.13 -24.38
N LYS A 200 -12.17 14.35 -23.91
CA LYS A 200 -13.52 14.27 -24.51
C LYS A 200 -14.22 15.63 -24.48
N HIS A 201 -14.16 16.33 -23.35
CA HIS A 201 -14.77 17.65 -23.20
C HIS A 201 -14.07 18.71 -24.09
N GLU A 202 -12.75 18.71 -24.18
CA GLU A 202 -12.01 19.64 -25.06
C GLU A 202 -12.29 19.41 -26.55
N TYR A 203 -12.47 18.15 -26.96
CA TYR A 203 -12.86 17.80 -28.33
C TYR A 203 -14.32 18.19 -28.63
N ALA A 204 -15.25 17.91 -27.72
CA ALA A 204 -16.66 18.25 -27.88
C ALA A 204 -16.89 19.77 -28.02
N ASN A 205 -16.13 20.59 -27.30
CA ASN A 205 -16.25 22.05 -27.34
C ASN A 205 -15.57 22.69 -28.56
N ASN A 206 -14.52 22.07 -29.11
CA ASN A 206 -13.81 22.59 -30.28
C ASN A 206 -13.12 21.44 -31.03
N PRO A 207 -13.81 20.83 -32.01
CA PRO A 207 -13.33 19.66 -32.72
C PRO A 207 -12.19 20.01 -33.68
N THR A 208 -10.97 19.56 -33.35
CA THR A 208 -9.81 19.62 -34.24
C THR A 208 -9.17 18.23 -34.35
N GLU A 209 -8.46 17.95 -35.44
CA GLU A 209 -7.79 16.64 -35.61
C GLU A 209 -6.74 16.38 -34.50
N GLN A 210 -6.01 17.41 -34.06
CA GLN A 210 -5.09 17.30 -32.93
C GLN A 210 -5.79 16.90 -31.62
N LYS A 211 -6.99 17.43 -31.36
CA LYS A 211 -7.77 17.09 -30.17
C LYS A 211 -8.44 15.72 -30.27
N LYS A 212 -8.83 15.32 -31.48
CA LYS A 212 -9.31 13.97 -31.77
C LYS A 212 -8.22 12.93 -31.48
N GLU A 213 -6.99 13.18 -31.92
CA GLU A 213 -5.84 12.32 -31.63
C GLU A 213 -5.54 12.26 -30.12
N SER A 214 -5.54 13.40 -29.43
CA SER A 214 -5.38 13.46 -27.97
C SER A 214 -6.46 12.68 -27.22
N CYS A 215 -7.73 12.79 -27.65
CA CYS A 215 -8.86 12.04 -27.11
C CYS A 215 -8.69 10.53 -27.31
N ASN A 216 -8.35 10.09 -28.53
CA ASN A 216 -8.10 8.69 -28.84
C ASN A 216 -6.96 8.11 -28.00
N LYS A 217 -5.87 8.88 -27.81
CA LYS A 217 -4.74 8.49 -26.97
C LYS A 217 -5.13 8.33 -25.49
N ALA A 218 -5.93 9.26 -24.96
CA ALA A 218 -6.42 9.18 -23.59
C ALA A 218 -7.36 7.99 -23.37
N ILE A 219 -8.23 7.68 -24.34
CA ILE A 219 -9.10 6.49 -24.33
C ILE A 219 -8.25 5.20 -24.35
N ALA A 220 -7.27 5.11 -25.24
CA ALA A 220 -6.39 3.94 -25.32
C ALA A 220 -5.66 3.68 -24.00
N LYS A 221 -5.11 4.73 -23.38
CA LYS A 221 -4.42 4.66 -22.09
C LYS A 221 -5.36 4.26 -20.94
N PHE A 222 -6.60 4.75 -20.93
CA PHE A 222 -7.60 4.32 -19.95
C PHE A 222 -7.95 2.84 -20.11
N ASN A 223 -8.14 2.36 -21.34
CA ASN A 223 -8.45 0.95 -21.61
C ASN A 223 -7.29 0.02 -21.21
N GLU A 224 -6.06 0.37 -21.58
CA GLU A 224 -4.85 -0.37 -21.17
C GLU A 224 -4.75 -0.46 -19.64
N GLN A 225 -4.90 0.66 -18.93
CA GLN A 225 -4.86 0.66 -17.47
C GLN A 225 -6.00 -0.15 -16.84
N SER A 226 -7.19 -0.13 -17.46
CA SER A 226 -8.35 -0.90 -17.02
C SER A 226 -8.07 -2.40 -17.12
N GLU A 227 -7.53 -2.87 -18.24
CA GLU A 227 -7.14 -4.27 -18.44
C GLU A 227 -6.12 -4.73 -17.40
N GLU A 228 -5.13 -3.89 -17.08
CA GLU A 228 -4.15 -4.20 -16.02
C GLU A 228 -4.81 -4.39 -14.65
N VAL A 229 -5.76 -3.52 -14.28
CA VAL A 229 -6.47 -3.65 -12.99
C VAL A 229 -7.32 -4.92 -12.98
N PHE A 230 -8.06 -5.21 -14.06
CA PHE A 230 -8.86 -6.43 -14.15
C PHE A 230 -7.99 -7.70 -14.07
N LYS A 231 -6.83 -7.69 -14.72
CA LYS A 231 -5.86 -8.78 -14.62
C LYS A 231 -5.37 -8.96 -13.18
N ALA A 232 -5.06 -7.86 -12.48
CA ALA A 232 -4.63 -7.91 -11.08
C ALA A 232 -5.75 -8.43 -10.15
N LEU A 233 -7.00 -7.96 -10.34
CA LEU A 233 -8.18 -8.44 -9.62
C LEU A 233 -8.43 -9.94 -9.87
N GLY A 234 -8.23 -10.41 -11.11
CA GLY A 234 -8.34 -11.83 -11.46
C GLY A 234 -7.38 -12.74 -10.70
N THR A 235 -6.25 -12.23 -10.20
CA THR A 235 -5.32 -13.01 -9.38
C THR A 235 -5.78 -13.22 -7.94
N ILE A 236 -6.78 -12.48 -7.45
CA ILE A 236 -7.22 -12.55 -6.06
C ILE A 236 -7.71 -13.94 -5.69
N GLN A 237 -8.36 -14.64 -6.62
CA GLN A 237 -8.91 -15.95 -6.30
C GLN A 237 -7.83 -17.02 -6.09
N SER A 238 -6.73 -16.97 -6.84
CA SER A 238 -5.60 -17.88 -6.58
C SER A 238 -4.92 -17.56 -5.23
N LYS A 239 -4.88 -16.29 -4.83
CA LYS A 239 -4.38 -15.88 -3.50
C LYS A 239 -5.29 -16.36 -2.37
N LYS A 240 -6.61 -16.25 -2.53
CA LYS A 240 -7.61 -16.78 -1.57
C LYS A 240 -7.40 -18.26 -1.30
N GLU A 241 -7.16 -19.06 -2.35
CA GLU A 241 -6.90 -20.49 -2.19
C GLU A 241 -5.59 -20.76 -1.43
N LYS A 242 -4.54 -19.98 -1.72
CA LYS A 242 -3.28 -20.06 -0.96
C LYS A 242 -3.50 -19.74 0.52
N HIS A 243 -4.28 -18.70 0.84
CA HIS A 243 -4.62 -18.34 2.21
C HIS A 243 -5.43 -19.44 2.91
N ARG A 244 -6.35 -20.13 2.20
CA ARG A 244 -7.09 -21.28 2.74
C ARG A 244 -6.16 -22.40 3.19
N LEU A 245 -5.16 -22.74 2.37
CA LEU A 245 -4.16 -23.76 2.71
C LEU A 245 -3.31 -23.36 3.92
N GLU A 246 -2.99 -22.06 4.05
CA GLU A 246 -2.28 -21.53 5.22
C GLU A 246 -3.08 -21.70 6.51
N LEU A 247 -4.39 -21.47 6.49
CA LEU A 247 -5.26 -21.71 7.65
C LEU A 247 -5.23 -23.16 8.12
N ILE A 248 -5.29 -24.12 7.19
CA ILE A 248 -5.17 -25.54 7.50
C ILE A 248 -3.82 -25.84 8.13
N LYS A 249 -2.74 -25.27 7.58
CA LYS A 249 -1.38 -25.43 8.10
C LYS A 249 -1.24 -24.89 9.52
N ILE A 250 -1.84 -23.74 9.82
CA ILE A 250 -1.83 -23.15 11.17
C ILE A 250 -2.53 -24.07 12.16
N LEU A 251 -3.71 -24.58 11.82
CA LEU A 251 -4.44 -25.52 12.67
C LEU A 251 -3.66 -26.81 12.93
N ASP A 252 -2.94 -27.32 11.92
CA ASP A 252 -2.06 -28.47 12.09
C ASP A 252 -0.87 -28.17 13.02
N GLU A 253 -0.24 -27.01 12.88
CA GLU A 253 0.83 -26.56 13.78
C GLU A 253 0.35 -26.36 15.22
N MET A 254 -0.85 -25.80 15.41
CA MET A 254 -1.52 -25.70 16.72
C MET A 254 -1.72 -27.09 17.33
N ARG A 255 -2.31 -28.02 16.57
CA ARG A 255 -2.56 -29.39 17.02
C ARG A 255 -1.27 -30.08 17.44
N LYS A 256 -0.22 -29.99 16.62
CA LYS A 256 1.10 -30.59 16.90
C LYS A 256 1.69 -30.02 18.20
N TYR A 257 1.68 -28.69 18.35
CA TYR A 257 2.18 -28.05 19.56
C TYR A 257 1.43 -28.51 20.81
N HIS A 258 0.10 -28.44 20.81
CA HIS A 258 -0.70 -28.79 21.99
C HIS A 258 -0.58 -30.28 22.36
N ARG A 259 -0.47 -31.17 21.37
CA ARG A 259 -0.23 -32.60 21.63
C ARG A 259 1.13 -32.81 22.31
N SER A 260 2.21 -32.28 21.74
CA SER A 260 3.54 -32.43 22.34
C SER A 260 3.64 -31.76 23.71
N ALA A 261 3.01 -30.60 23.91
CA ALA A 261 2.98 -29.95 25.20
C ALA A 261 2.23 -30.79 26.25
N ALA A 262 1.11 -31.41 25.88
CA ALA A 262 0.35 -32.29 26.76
C ALA A 262 1.15 -33.54 27.15
N GLU A 263 1.94 -34.10 26.24
CA GLU A 263 2.84 -35.23 26.51
C GLU A 263 3.89 -34.87 27.58
N GLU A 264 4.53 -33.71 27.46
CA GLU A 264 5.50 -33.23 28.47
C GLU A 264 4.84 -32.99 29.84
N CYS A 265 3.64 -32.40 29.86
CA CYS A 265 2.89 -32.21 31.11
C CYS A 265 2.51 -33.54 31.77
N LEU A 266 2.12 -34.54 30.98
CA LEU A 266 1.75 -35.86 31.49
C LEU A 266 2.93 -36.58 32.17
N LEU A 267 4.16 -36.35 31.71
CA LEU A 267 5.36 -36.88 32.37
C LEU A 267 5.51 -36.31 33.78
N VAL A 268 5.25 -35.02 33.96
CA VAL A 268 5.27 -34.37 35.27
C VAL A 268 4.20 -34.94 36.20
N CYS A 269 2.97 -35.14 35.69
CA CYS A 269 1.86 -35.69 36.48
C CYS A 269 2.12 -37.12 36.98
N LYS A 270 3.00 -37.88 36.31
CA LYS A 270 3.38 -39.24 36.72
C LYS A 270 4.51 -39.26 37.76
N SER A 271 5.14 -38.12 38.02
CA SER A 271 6.18 -38.02 39.04
C SER A 271 5.61 -38.23 40.44
N LYS A 272 6.38 -38.91 41.29
CA LYS A 272 6.02 -39.12 42.70
C LYS A 272 6.50 -37.92 43.52
N TRP A 273 5.53 -37.11 43.93
CA TRP A 273 5.69 -36.05 44.94
C TRP A 273 5.53 -36.61 46.35
#